data_AF-A0A7Y3P760-F1
#
_entry.id   AF-A0A7Y3P760-F1
#
_cell.length_a   1.000
_cell.length_b   1.000
_cell.length_c   1.000
_cell.angle_alpha   90.00
_cell.angle_beta   90.00
_cell.angle_gamma   90.00
#
_symmetry.space_group_name_H-M   'P 1'
#
loop_
_entity.id
_entity.type
_entity.pdbx_description
1 polymer ?
#
loop_
_entity_poly.entity_id
_entity_poly.type
_entity_poly.pdbx_seq_one_letter_code
_entity_poly.pdbx_strand_id
1 'polypeptide(L)' 'MTTGNSAQTGSALVKRGLADMLRGGVIMDVVNPEQARIAEDSGAVAVMALERVPSD' A
#
# COMPACT_ATOMS: atom_id res chain seq x y z
N MET A 1 17.73 -20.48 -24.65
CA MET A 1 17.20 -19.49 -23.69
C MET A 1 15.69 -19.63 -23.64
N THR A 2 15.19 -20.59 -22.87
CA THR A 2 13.75 -20.80 -22.65
C THR A 2 13.35 -20.04 -21.39
N THR A 3 12.93 -18.79 -21.55
CA THR A 3 12.40 -17.97 -20.46
C THR A 3 11.02 -18.50 -20.08
N GLY A 4 10.89 -19.02 -18.86
CA GLY A 4 9.62 -19.46 -18.30
C GLY A 4 8.61 -18.32 -18.28
N ASN A 5 7.47 -18.52 -18.93
CA ASN A 5 6.32 -17.63 -18.83
C ASN A 5 5.66 -17.83 -17.46
N SER A 6 6.18 -17.14 -16.44
CA SER A 6 5.49 -17.00 -15.16
C SER A 6 4.19 -16.25 -15.42
N ALA A 7 3.04 -16.90 -15.19
CA ALA A 7 1.74 -16.28 -15.36
C ALA A 7 1.68 -14.96 -14.58
N GLN A 8 1.73 -13.83 -15.29
CA GLN A 8 1.60 -12.52 -14.66
C GLN A 8 0.12 -12.25 -14.39
N THR A 9 -0.34 -12.54 -13.17
CA THR A 9 -1.67 -12.15 -12.71
C THR A 9 -1.73 -10.63 -12.60
N GLY A 10 -2.62 -10.01 -13.39
CA GLY A 10 -2.80 -8.57 -13.47
C GLY A 10 -1.80 -7.87 -14.41
N SER A 11 -2.34 -7.17 -15.42
CA SER A 11 -1.53 -6.40 -16.37
C SER A 11 -0.93 -5.14 -15.71
N ALA A 12 0.12 -4.59 -16.34
CA ALA A 12 0.72 -3.33 -15.88
C ALA A 12 -0.30 -2.18 -15.83
N LEU A 13 -1.30 -2.19 -16.71
CA LEU A 13 -2.39 -1.22 -16.73
C LEU A 13 -3.18 -1.26 -15.41
N VAL A 14 -3.55 -2.45 -14.93
CA VAL A 14 -4.31 -2.61 -13.69
C VAL A 14 -3.50 -2.14 -12.48
N LYS A 15 -2.19 -2.45 -12.44
CA LYS A 15 -1.31 -2.03 -11.34
C LYS A 15 -1.16 -0.51 -11.26
N ARG A 16 -1.05 0.17 -12.40
CA ARG A 16 -1.01 1.64 -12.46
C ARG A 16 -2.36 2.25 -12.07
N GLY A 17 -3.46 1.69 -12.59
CA GLY A 17 -4.81 2.13 -12.24
C GLY A 17 -5.06 2.09 -10.73
N LEU A 18 -4.64 1.01 -10.05
CA LEU A 18 -4.72 0.91 -8.60
C LEU A 18 -3.94 2.03 -7.89
N ALA A 19 -2.71 2.33 -8.34
CA ALA A 19 -1.91 3.40 -7.76
C ALA A 19 -2.53 4.79 -7.99
N ASP A 20 -3.14 5.00 -9.16
CA ASP A 20 -3.84 6.25 -9.48
C ASP A 20 -5.08 6.48 -8.59
N MET A 21 -5.75 5.41 -8.12
CA MET A 21 -6.87 5.52 -7.19
C MET A 21 -6.48 6.05 -5.80
N LEU A 22 -5.21 5.92 -5.40
CA LEU A 22 -4.69 6.41 -4.12
C LEU A 22 -4.23 7.88 -4.19
N ARG A 23 -4.29 8.50 -5.37
CA ARG A 23 -3.80 9.88 -5.60
C ARG A 23 -4.61 10.89 -4.77
N GLY A 24 -3.90 11.78 -4.08
CA GLY A 24 -4.50 12.83 -3.26
C GLY A 24 -4.88 12.40 -1.84
N GLY A 25 -4.71 11.12 -1.50
CA GLY A 25 -4.85 10.61 -0.15
C GLY A 25 -3.55 10.62 0.64
N VAL A 26 -3.66 10.33 1.95
CA VAL A 26 -2.53 10.14 2.86
C VAL A 26 -2.34 8.66 3.15
N ILE A 27 -1.10 8.18 3.09
CA ILE A 27 -0.70 6.84 3.54
C ILE A 27 0.06 7.01 4.85
N MET A 28 -0.41 6.39 5.94
CA MET A 28 0.21 6.53 7.27
C MET A 28 1.00 5.29 7.67
N ASP A 29 2.18 5.51 8.26
CA ASP A 29 2.98 4.44 8.88
C ASP A 29 2.37 4.01 10.21
N VAL A 30 2.23 2.70 10.42
CA VAL A 30 1.64 2.11 11.65
C VAL A 30 2.44 0.89 12.09
N VAL A 31 2.56 0.67 13.40
CA VAL A 31 3.28 -0.48 13.99
C VAL A 31 2.37 -1.45 14.74
N ASN A 32 1.08 -1.11 14.91
CA ASN A 32 0.11 -1.96 15.60
C ASN A 32 -1.33 -1.76 15.07
N PRO A 33 -2.27 -2.68 15.38
CA PRO A 33 -3.66 -2.59 14.90
C PRO A 33 -4.44 -1.38 15.41
N GLU A 34 -4.11 -0.87 16.60
CA GLU A 34 -4.79 0.30 17.17
C GLU A 34 -4.46 1.57 16.38
N GLN A 35 -3.18 1.76 16.02
CA GLN A 35 -2.74 2.85 15.15
C GLN A 35 -3.39 2.77 13.77
N ALA A 36 -3.56 1.56 13.21
CA ALA A 36 -4.26 1.37 11.94
C ALA A 36 -5.71 1.87 12.00
N ARG A 37 -6.41 1.59 13.11
CA ARG A 37 -7.76 2.08 13.37
C ARG A 37 -7.80 3.61 13.45
N ILE A 38 -6.89 4.21 14.19
CA ILE A 38 -6.79 5.67 14.33
C ILE A 38 -6.47 6.34 12.98
N ALA A 39 -5.61 5.74 12.16
CA ALA A 39 -5.28 6.24 10.84
C ALA A 39 -6.48 6.19 9.89
N GLU A 40 -7.26 5.12 9.90
CA GLU A 40 -8.53 5.00 9.16
C GLU A 40 -9.52 6.09 9.59
N ASP A 41 -9.74 6.25 10.89
CA ASP A 41 -10.63 7.27 11.47
C ASP A 41 -10.18 8.70 11.15
N SER A 42 -8.87 8.91 10.97
CA SER A 42 -8.27 10.19 10.59
C SER A 42 -8.35 10.49 9.08
N GLY A 43 -8.88 9.56 8.28
CA GLY A 43 -9.05 9.70 6.84
C GLY A 43 -7.85 9.28 6.00
N ALA A 44 -6.97 8.42 6.51
CA ALA A 44 -5.93 7.80 5.70
C ALA A 44 -6.56 6.89 4.63
N VAL A 45 -6.09 7.00 3.37
CA VAL A 45 -6.59 6.14 2.27
C VAL A 45 -5.97 4.74 2.28
N ALA A 46 -4.82 4.61 2.93
CA ALA A 46 -4.14 3.34 3.18
C ALA A 46 -3.18 3.47 4.39
N VAL A 47 -2.72 2.33 4.90
CA VAL A 47 -1.71 2.27 5.96
C VAL A 47 -0.50 1.45 5.51
N MET A 48 0.69 1.83 5.97
CA MET A 48 1.94 1.10 5.78
C MET A 48 2.34 0.45 7.11
N ALA A 49 2.29 -0.89 7.16
CA ALA A 49 2.66 -1.63 8.36
C ALA A 49 4.19 -1.76 8.45
N LEU A 50 4.76 -1.29 9.56
CA LEU A 50 6.20 -1.29 9.83
C LEU A 50 6.51 -1.98 11.16
N GLU A 51 7.77 -2.39 11.33
CA GLU A 51 8.28 -2.88 12.63
C GLU A 51 8.62 -1.73 13.61
N ARG A 52 8.97 -0.56 13.07
CA ARG A 52 9.29 0.67 13.81
C ARG A 52 8.99 1.90 12.97
N VAL A 53 8.61 3.01 13.60
CA VAL A 53 8.40 4.31 12.93
C VAL A 53 9.77 4.93 12.58
N PRO A 54 10.02 5.36 11.33
CA PRO A 54 11.32 5.89 10.91
C PRO A 54 11.78 7.17 11.62
N SER A 55 10.86 7.86 12.28
CA SER A 55 11.11 9.13 13.00
C SER A 55 11.50 8.95 14.47
N ASP A 56 11.38 7.73 15.02
CA ASP A 56 12.10 7.33 16.23
C ASP A 56 13.52 6.89 15.89
#